data_AF-A0A352XV79-F1
#
_entry.id   AF-A0A352XV79-F1
#
_cell.length_a   1.000
_cell.length_b   1.000
_cell.length_c   1.000
_cell.angle_alpha   90.00
_cell.angle_beta   90.00
_cell.angle_gamma   90.00
#
_symmetry.space_group_name_H-M   'P 1'
#
loop_
_entity.id
_entity.type
_entity.pdbx_description
1 polymer ?
#
loop_
_entity_poly.entity_id
_entity_poly.type
_entity_poly.pdbx_seq_one_letter_code
_entity_poly.pdbx_strand_id
1 'polypeptide(L)'
;QRLSGYKQVNSAIISQLYRRLCPSGTQLSLYCAELLPVEERTRVASHVLDCPLCTAEVAETRLFMAMPLLEPFREAAPLAAARRIYATLFRQQAQLVLRSGDTVSEKAWPRQYRAEAIDISLHLSRASNGQYILLGILTSADSAESVDAFEGAKAELYCAQENSDADERNPENAICRAVVDDLGNIVFSGVPVGEYTLIIHLPGQEVIIEGIDIERG
;
A
#
# COMPACT_ATOMS: atom_id res chain seq x y z
N GLN A 1 21.67 43.07 1.10
CA GLN A 1 22.95 42.59 1.68
C GLN A 1 23.01 42.66 3.22
N ARG A 2 22.69 43.79 3.88
CA ARG A 2 22.79 43.94 5.35
C ARG A 2 21.93 42.95 6.18
N LEU A 3 20.72 42.64 5.74
CA LEU A 3 19.82 41.70 6.43
C LEU A 3 20.39 40.27 6.49
N SER A 4 21.11 39.84 5.46
CA SER A 4 21.72 38.49 5.39
C SER A 4 22.85 38.36 6.41
N GLY A 5 23.71 39.38 6.51
CA GLY A 5 24.78 39.43 7.51
C GLY A 5 24.25 39.41 8.95
N TYR A 6 23.16 40.16 9.22
CA TYR A 6 22.51 40.12 10.55
C TYR A 6 21.95 38.74 10.89
N LYS A 7 21.27 38.08 9.94
CA LYS A 7 20.76 36.71 10.14
C LYS A 7 21.88 35.71 10.42
N GLN A 8 23.00 35.85 9.72
CA GLN A 8 24.14 34.94 9.85
C GLN A 8 24.85 35.11 11.21
N VAL A 9 25.04 36.35 11.67
CA VAL A 9 25.60 36.63 13.00
C VAL A 9 24.63 36.21 14.11
N ASN A 10 23.33 36.51 13.96
CA ASN A 10 22.32 36.12 14.94
C ASN A 10 22.21 34.59 15.08
N SER A 11 22.26 33.86 13.96
CA SER A 11 22.29 32.39 13.96
C SER A 11 23.53 31.82 14.66
N ALA A 12 24.70 32.42 14.43
CA ALA A 12 25.95 32.02 15.09
C ALA A 12 25.94 32.28 16.61
N ILE A 13 25.33 33.39 17.06
CA ILE A 13 25.19 33.70 18.48
C ILE A 13 24.19 32.73 19.13
N ILE A 14 23.05 32.49 18.49
CA ILE A 14 22.05 31.53 18.97
C ILE A 14 22.69 30.14 19.07
N SER A 15 23.42 29.65 18.07
CA SER A 15 24.02 28.31 18.13
C SER A 15 25.07 28.13 19.23
N GLN A 16 25.75 29.21 19.65
CA GLN A 16 26.75 29.16 20.72
C GLN A 16 26.17 29.36 22.13
N LEU A 17 25.08 30.12 22.26
CA LEU A 17 24.45 30.44 23.55
C LEU A 17 23.25 29.55 23.88
N TYR A 18 22.61 28.98 22.87
CA TYR A 18 21.51 28.03 23.04
C TYR A 18 21.99 26.83 23.86
N ARG A 19 21.19 26.44 24.86
CA ARG A 19 21.47 25.40 25.88
C ARG A 19 22.62 25.65 26.85
N ARG A 20 23.37 26.75 26.71
CA ARG A 20 24.27 27.22 27.79
C ARG A 20 23.50 28.00 28.87
N LEU A 21 22.50 28.77 28.44
CA LEU A 21 21.63 29.58 29.32
C LEU A 21 20.20 29.02 29.44
N CYS A 22 19.87 28.00 28.63
CA CYS A 22 18.57 27.36 28.62
C CYS A 22 18.64 25.98 29.29
N PRO A 23 17.51 25.48 29.83
CA PRO A 23 17.40 24.09 30.27
C PRO A 23 17.83 23.11 29.18
N SER A 24 18.35 21.97 29.61
CA SER A 24 18.70 20.88 28.69
C SER A 24 17.44 20.31 28.02
N GLY A 25 17.59 19.72 26.84
CA GLY A 25 16.48 19.07 26.14
C GLY A 25 15.81 17.96 26.96
N THR A 26 16.59 17.22 27.76
CA THR A 26 16.05 16.19 28.67
C THR A 26 15.16 16.81 29.74
N GLN A 27 15.54 17.94 30.33
CA GLN A 27 14.71 18.65 31.31
C GLN A 27 13.42 19.18 30.67
N LEU A 28 13.47 19.68 29.43
CA LEU A 28 12.27 20.11 28.71
C LEU A 28 11.33 18.93 28.39
N SER A 29 11.88 17.78 28.00
CA SER A 29 11.10 16.56 27.78
C SER A 29 10.44 16.05 29.07
N LEU A 30 11.19 15.96 30.17
CA LEU A 30 10.67 15.58 31.50
C LEU A 30 9.66 16.59 32.03
N TYR A 31 9.84 17.88 31.75
CA TYR A 31 8.86 18.92 32.06
C TYR A 31 7.55 18.70 31.31
N CYS A 32 7.62 18.39 30.01
CA CYS A 32 6.44 18.13 29.20
C CYS A 32 5.72 16.84 29.63
N ALA A 33 6.46 15.81 30.06
CA ALA A 33 5.91 14.57 30.60
C ALA A 33 5.45 14.67 32.08
N GLU A 34 5.54 15.85 32.69
CA GLU A 34 5.22 16.12 34.11
C GLU A 34 6.06 15.35 35.14
N LEU A 35 7.20 14.77 34.72
CA LEU A 35 8.07 13.93 35.54
C LEU A 35 9.15 14.68 36.33
N LEU A 36 9.25 16.01 36.19
CA LEU A 36 10.19 16.80 36.99
C LEU A 36 9.72 16.99 38.45
N PRO A 37 10.64 17.02 39.43
CA PRO A 37 10.36 17.49 40.79
C PRO A 37 9.74 18.90 40.79
N VAL A 38 8.90 19.19 41.79
CA VAL A 38 8.12 20.43 41.87
C VAL A 38 8.99 21.69 41.75
N GLU A 39 10.14 21.72 42.43
CA GLU A 39 11.06 22.86 42.40
C GLU A 39 11.67 23.11 41.01
N GLU A 40 12.07 22.04 40.32
CA GLU A 40 12.65 22.13 38.97
C GLU A 40 11.58 22.48 37.94
N ARG A 41 10.36 21.95 38.10
CA ARG A 41 9.21 22.26 37.24
C ARG A 41 8.90 23.75 37.26
N THR A 42 8.88 24.41 38.42
CA THR A 42 8.63 25.85 38.53
C THR A 42 9.74 26.68 37.86
N ARG A 43 11.00 26.27 38.01
CA ARG A 43 12.13 26.95 37.36
C ARG A 43 12.08 26.83 35.84
N VAL A 44 11.80 25.64 35.32
CA VAL A 44 11.65 25.40 33.88
C VAL A 44 10.43 26.14 33.34
N ALA A 45 9.29 26.12 34.04
CA ALA A 45 8.10 26.88 33.65
C ALA A 45 8.37 28.38 33.53
N SER A 46 9.06 28.98 34.51
CA SER A 46 9.47 30.39 34.45
C SER A 46 10.36 30.66 33.24
N HIS A 47 11.37 29.83 33.00
CA HIS A 47 12.26 30.00 31.86
C HIS A 47 11.54 29.90 30.50
N VAL A 48 10.59 28.96 30.39
CA VAL A 48 9.82 28.78 29.15
C VAL A 48 8.99 30.02 28.83
N LEU A 49 8.44 30.71 29.83
CA LEU A 49 7.71 31.97 29.62
C LEU A 49 8.59 33.10 29.05
N ASP A 50 9.86 33.14 29.44
CA ASP A 50 10.79 34.20 29.05
C ASP A 50 11.55 33.88 27.75
N CYS A 51 11.67 32.60 27.38
CA CYS A 51 12.49 32.15 26.26
C CYS A 51 11.64 31.63 25.07
N PRO A 52 11.61 32.32 23.92
CA PRO A 52 10.82 31.91 22.77
C PRO A 52 11.34 30.61 22.12
N LEU A 53 12.64 30.30 22.24
CA LEU A 53 13.21 29.05 21.71
C LEU A 53 12.75 27.83 22.53
N CYS A 54 12.76 27.93 23.85
CA CYS A 54 12.26 26.87 24.72
C CYS A 54 10.74 26.73 24.65
N THR A 55 10.01 27.84 24.44
CA THR A 55 8.57 27.79 24.14
C THR A 55 8.29 26.94 22.91
N ALA A 56 9.04 27.16 21.83
CA ALA A 56 8.90 26.38 20.61
C ALA A 56 9.23 24.89 20.83
N GLU A 57 10.35 24.58 21.51
CA GLU A 57 10.76 23.19 21.79
C GLU A 57 9.72 22.44 22.66
N VAL A 58 9.14 23.11 23.66
CA VAL A 58 8.07 22.54 24.50
C VAL A 58 6.79 22.29 23.70
N ALA A 59 6.42 23.22 22.83
CA ALA A 59 5.24 23.07 21.97
C ALA A 59 5.39 21.87 21.03
N GLU A 60 6.55 21.73 20.37
CA GLU A 60 6.86 20.61 19.48
C GLU A 60 6.87 19.27 20.24
N THR A 61 7.51 19.22 21.40
CA THR A 61 7.55 18.01 22.23
C THR A 61 6.15 17.58 22.68
N ARG A 62 5.29 18.53 23.07
CA ARG A 62 3.90 18.24 23.46
C ARG A 62 3.05 17.77 22.28
N LEU A 63 3.24 18.35 21.10
CA LEU A 63 2.59 17.87 19.88
C LEU A 63 2.99 16.43 19.56
N PHE A 64 4.29 16.10 19.66
CA PHE A 64 4.76 14.73 19.47
C PHE A 64 4.16 13.75 20.48
N MET A 65 4.09 14.10 21.76
CA MET A 65 3.49 13.23 22.78
C MET A 65 1.96 13.12 22.67
N ALA A 66 1.29 14.16 22.17
CA ALA A 66 -0.15 14.14 21.88
C ALA A 66 -0.47 13.41 20.59
N MET A 67 0.52 13.10 19.75
CA MET A 67 0.34 12.26 18.59
C MET A 67 -0.12 10.89 19.09
N PRO A 68 -1.29 10.40 18.68
CA PRO A 68 -1.67 9.03 18.99
C PRO A 68 -0.59 8.14 18.42
N LEU A 69 0.04 7.32 19.28
CA LEU A 69 0.75 6.16 18.81
C LEU A 69 -0.23 5.46 17.88
N LEU A 70 0.14 5.29 16.60
CA LEU A 70 -0.58 4.39 15.70
C LEU A 70 -0.89 3.16 16.54
N GLU A 71 -2.17 2.95 16.85
CA GLU A 71 -2.55 1.76 17.61
C GLU A 71 -1.94 0.60 16.84
N PRO A 72 -1.12 -0.29 17.45
CA PRO A 72 -0.78 -1.52 16.78
C PRO A 72 -2.12 -2.12 16.39
N PHE A 73 -2.30 -2.26 15.07
CA PHE A 73 -3.53 -2.66 14.45
C PHE A 73 -4.16 -3.73 15.33
N ARG A 74 -5.36 -3.46 15.89
CA ARG A 74 -6.10 -4.52 16.55
C ARG A 74 -6.30 -5.57 15.46
N GLU A 75 -5.50 -6.64 15.53
CA GLU A 75 -5.65 -7.82 14.71
C GLU A 75 -7.14 -8.15 14.77
N ALA A 76 -7.85 -7.86 13.66
CA ALA A 76 -9.12 -8.50 13.42
C ALA A 76 -8.80 -9.99 13.60
N ALA A 77 -9.53 -10.64 14.51
CA ALA A 77 -9.34 -12.03 14.92
C ALA A 77 -8.79 -12.86 13.76
N PRO A 78 -7.81 -13.77 13.97
CA PRO A 78 -7.17 -14.51 12.90
C PRO A 78 -8.26 -15.23 12.11
N LEU A 79 -8.70 -14.62 11.01
CA LEU A 79 -9.27 -15.33 9.88
C LEU A 79 -8.13 -16.25 9.51
N ALA A 80 -8.28 -17.53 9.85
CA ALA A 80 -7.28 -18.58 9.74
C ALA A 80 -6.31 -18.26 8.60
N ALA A 81 -5.03 -18.03 8.94
CA ALA A 81 -4.00 -17.55 8.02
C ALA A 81 -4.25 -18.08 6.61
N ALA A 82 -4.90 -17.27 5.77
CA ALA A 82 -5.40 -17.73 4.49
C ALA A 82 -4.17 -18.10 3.67
N ARG A 83 -4.13 -19.33 3.17
CA ARG A 83 -2.98 -19.83 2.43
C ARG A 83 -2.81 -18.98 1.18
N ARG A 84 -1.70 -18.23 1.08
CA ARG A 84 -1.37 -17.46 -0.13
C ARG A 84 -0.79 -18.38 -1.19
N ILE A 85 -1.39 -18.40 -2.38
CA ILE A 85 -1.02 -19.21 -3.52
C ILE A 85 -0.72 -18.29 -4.70
N TYR A 86 0.50 -18.34 -5.22
CA TYR A 86 0.91 -17.55 -6.37
C TYR A 86 0.58 -18.29 -7.66
N ALA A 87 -0.22 -17.66 -8.52
CA ALA A 87 -0.56 -18.21 -9.81
C ALA A 87 0.63 -18.08 -10.76
N THR A 88 1.00 -19.19 -11.39
CA THR A 88 2.04 -19.22 -12.41
C THR A 88 1.40 -19.06 -13.79
N LEU A 89 1.99 -18.25 -14.66
CA LEU A 89 1.54 -18.12 -16.04
C LEU A 89 1.70 -19.48 -16.75
N PHE A 90 0.58 -20.16 -16.98
CA PHE A 90 0.51 -21.47 -17.59
C PHE A 90 0.25 -21.27 -19.09
N ARG A 91 1.30 -21.37 -19.91
CA ARG A 91 1.15 -21.25 -21.37
C ARG A 91 0.33 -22.43 -21.92
N GLN A 92 -0.72 -22.18 -22.70
CA GLN A 92 -1.17 -23.15 -23.69
C GLN A 92 -0.91 -22.66 -25.12
N GLN A 93 -0.03 -23.41 -25.79
CA GLN A 93 0.11 -23.42 -27.23
C GLN A 93 -1.20 -23.90 -27.87
N ALA A 94 -1.85 -23.01 -28.61
CA ALA A 94 -2.46 -23.39 -29.87
C ALA A 94 -1.83 -22.48 -30.93
N GLN A 95 -0.69 -22.90 -31.49
CA GLN A 95 -0.15 -22.27 -32.69
C GLN A 95 -1.11 -22.57 -33.85
N LEU A 96 -2.14 -21.74 -34.02
CA LEU A 96 -2.73 -21.57 -35.32
C LEU A 96 -1.68 -20.86 -36.18
N VAL A 97 -1.03 -21.62 -37.06
CA VAL A 97 -0.11 -21.09 -38.07
C VAL A 97 -0.92 -20.19 -39.00
N LEU A 98 -1.00 -18.91 -38.68
CA LEU A 98 -1.41 -17.89 -39.63
C LEU A 98 -0.25 -17.68 -40.61
N ARG A 99 -0.57 -17.62 -41.89
CA ARG A 99 0.37 -17.56 -43.02
C ARG A 99 1.17 -16.25 -43.12
N SER A 100 1.19 -15.45 -42.06
CA SER A 100 1.89 -14.18 -41.93
C SER A 100 2.74 -14.26 -40.67
N GLY A 101 4.06 -14.29 -40.84
CA GLY A 101 5.06 -14.57 -39.81
C GLY A 101 5.23 -13.48 -38.77
N ASP A 102 4.17 -13.11 -38.06
CA ASP A 102 4.28 -12.45 -36.77
C ASP A 102 4.40 -13.52 -35.68
N THR A 103 5.50 -13.45 -34.93
CA THR A 103 5.67 -14.24 -33.73
C THR A 103 4.57 -13.81 -32.75
N VAL A 104 3.71 -14.75 -32.34
CA VAL A 104 2.71 -14.49 -31.30
C VAL A 104 3.48 -14.08 -30.04
N SER A 105 3.41 -12.79 -29.71
CA SER A 105 4.09 -12.22 -28.54
C SER A 105 3.65 -12.97 -27.29
N GLU A 106 4.59 -13.27 -26.38
CA GLU A 106 4.29 -13.88 -25.08
C GLU A 106 3.33 -13.02 -24.22
N LYS A 107 3.15 -11.76 -24.61
CA LYS A 107 2.19 -10.81 -24.02
C LYS A 107 0.79 -10.87 -24.62
N ALA A 108 0.54 -11.72 -25.61
CA ALA A 108 -0.76 -11.81 -26.29
C ALA A 108 -1.87 -12.29 -25.34
N TRP A 109 -3.06 -11.72 -25.51
CA TRP A 109 -4.27 -12.13 -24.80
C TRP A 109 -5.01 -13.21 -25.61
N PRO A 110 -5.69 -14.17 -24.96
CA PRO A 110 -5.85 -14.35 -23.51
C PRO A 110 -4.63 -14.95 -22.81
N ARG A 111 -4.50 -14.67 -21.51
CA ARG A 111 -3.41 -15.19 -20.66
C ARG A 111 -3.96 -16.16 -19.63
N GLN A 112 -3.39 -17.35 -19.57
CA GLN A 112 -3.82 -18.40 -18.65
C GLN A 112 -2.83 -18.52 -17.49
N TYR A 113 -3.37 -18.63 -16.29
CA TYR A 113 -2.62 -18.76 -15.04
C TYR A 113 -3.13 -19.99 -14.28
N ARG A 114 -2.23 -20.68 -13.60
CA ARG A 114 -2.56 -21.82 -12.76
C ARG A 114 -2.06 -21.61 -11.35
N ALA A 115 -2.96 -21.75 -10.39
CA ALA A 115 -2.71 -21.72 -8.95
C ALA A 115 -3.23 -23.04 -8.36
N GLU A 116 -2.33 -24.01 -8.18
CA GLU A 116 -2.68 -25.37 -7.72
C GLU A 116 -3.77 -26.03 -8.58
N ALA A 117 -4.97 -26.24 -8.01
CA ALA A 117 -6.12 -26.81 -8.68
C ALA A 117 -7.03 -25.76 -9.32
N ILE A 118 -6.62 -24.49 -9.41
CA ILE A 118 -7.42 -23.40 -9.98
C ILE A 118 -6.76 -22.91 -11.26
N ASP A 119 -7.52 -22.96 -12.34
CA ASP A 119 -7.17 -22.39 -13.64
C ASP A 119 -7.88 -21.05 -13.82
N ILE A 120 -7.10 -20.02 -14.16
CA ILE A 120 -7.57 -18.63 -14.29
C ILE A 120 -7.23 -18.15 -15.70
N SER A 121 -8.26 -17.82 -16.49
CA SER A 121 -8.08 -17.22 -17.81
C SER A 121 -8.39 -15.73 -17.75
N LEU A 122 -7.41 -14.89 -18.08
CA LEU A 122 -7.57 -13.45 -18.19
C LEU A 122 -7.73 -13.05 -19.66
N HIS A 123 -8.78 -12.30 -19.95
CA HIS A 123 -9.13 -11.76 -21.26
C HIS A 123 -9.15 -10.24 -21.19
N LEU A 124 -8.55 -9.59 -22.18
CA LEU A 124 -8.55 -8.14 -22.30
C LEU A 124 -9.42 -7.73 -23.48
N SER A 125 -10.36 -6.82 -23.24
CA SER A 125 -11.19 -6.21 -24.28
C SER A 125 -11.23 -4.69 -24.13
N ARG A 126 -11.77 -3.99 -25.14
CA ARG A 126 -11.95 -2.53 -25.10
C ARG A 126 -13.44 -2.20 -25.07
N ALA A 127 -13.82 -1.33 -24.14
CA ALA A 127 -15.14 -0.71 -24.10
C ALA A 127 -15.29 0.32 -25.23
N SER A 128 -16.54 0.70 -25.53
CA SER A 128 -16.86 1.71 -26.54
C SER A 128 -16.27 3.10 -26.25
N ASN A 129 -15.98 3.39 -24.97
CA ASN A 129 -15.31 4.61 -24.53
C ASN A 129 -13.77 4.55 -24.63
N GLY A 130 -13.21 3.46 -25.17
CA GLY A 130 -11.77 3.25 -25.34
C GLY A 130 -11.03 2.75 -24.11
N GLN A 131 -11.71 2.57 -22.97
CA GLN A 131 -11.11 1.99 -21.76
C GLN A 131 -10.96 0.47 -21.89
N TYR A 132 -9.98 -0.10 -21.19
CA TYR A 132 -9.84 -1.54 -21.14
C TYR A 132 -10.80 -2.18 -20.12
N ILE A 133 -11.30 -3.35 -20.48
CA ILE A 133 -12.04 -4.25 -19.61
C ILE A 133 -11.21 -5.52 -19.47
N LEU A 134 -10.87 -5.88 -18.24
CA LEU A 134 -10.19 -7.12 -17.90
C LEU A 134 -11.23 -8.10 -17.34
N LEU A 135 -11.45 -9.20 -18.06
CA LEU A 135 -12.32 -10.30 -17.67
C LEU A 135 -11.44 -11.46 -17.17
N GLY A 136 -11.64 -11.88 -15.92
CA GLY A 136 -11.06 -13.10 -15.37
C GLY A 136 -12.12 -14.20 -15.31
N ILE A 137 -11.76 -15.41 -15.71
CA ILE A 137 -12.60 -16.60 -15.63
C ILE A 137 -11.89 -17.61 -14.74
N LEU A 138 -12.52 -18.01 -13.64
CA LEU A 138 -12.02 -19.01 -12.71
C LEU A 138 -12.67 -20.35 -13.01
N THR A 139 -11.83 -21.37 -13.13
CA THR A 139 -12.27 -22.76 -13.31
C THR A 139 -11.51 -23.64 -12.34
N SER A 140 -12.20 -24.59 -11.71
CA SER A 140 -11.52 -25.64 -10.94
C SER A 140 -10.97 -26.68 -11.91
N ALA A 141 -9.69 -27.04 -11.75
CA ALA A 141 -9.05 -28.16 -12.43
C ALA A 141 -9.48 -29.50 -11.81
N ASP A 142 -10.03 -29.49 -10.59
CA ASP A 142 -10.64 -30.67 -9.98
C ASP A 142 -12.14 -30.71 -10.30
N SER A 143 -12.55 -31.77 -11.01
CA SER A 143 -13.95 -32.02 -11.39
C SER A 143 -14.92 -32.17 -10.21
N ALA A 144 -14.40 -32.30 -8.98
CA ALA A 144 -15.20 -32.48 -7.77
C ALA A 144 -15.61 -31.16 -7.08
N GLU A 145 -14.93 -30.04 -7.37
CA GLU A 145 -15.29 -28.72 -6.83
C GLU A 145 -16.16 -27.97 -7.85
N SER A 146 -17.41 -27.66 -7.48
CA SER A 146 -18.30 -26.88 -8.34
C SER A 146 -17.83 -25.43 -8.42
N VAL A 147 -18.06 -24.78 -9.56
CA VAL A 147 -17.74 -23.36 -9.81
C VAL A 147 -18.37 -22.43 -8.76
N ASP A 148 -19.51 -22.85 -8.18
CA ASP A 148 -20.18 -22.20 -7.04
C ASP A 148 -19.26 -21.98 -5.82
N ALA A 149 -18.18 -22.77 -5.67
CA ALA A 149 -17.22 -22.60 -4.58
C ALA A 149 -16.48 -21.26 -4.62
N PHE A 150 -16.45 -20.60 -5.78
CA PHE A 150 -15.81 -19.30 -5.97
C PHE A 150 -16.79 -18.13 -5.88
N GLU A 151 -18.11 -18.37 -5.93
CA GLU A 151 -19.12 -17.31 -5.94
C GLU A 151 -18.99 -16.41 -4.70
N GLY A 152 -19.05 -15.10 -4.92
CA GLY A 152 -18.96 -14.12 -3.83
C GLY A 152 -17.53 -13.83 -3.35
N ALA A 153 -16.52 -14.52 -3.89
CA ALA A 153 -15.12 -14.20 -3.62
C ALA A 153 -14.78 -12.78 -4.09
N LYS A 154 -13.98 -12.07 -3.28
CA LYS A 154 -13.55 -10.71 -3.62
C LYS A 154 -12.30 -10.75 -4.48
N ALA A 155 -12.27 -9.91 -5.51
CA ALA A 155 -11.13 -9.76 -6.38
C ALA A 155 -10.69 -8.30 -6.46
N GLU A 156 -9.40 -8.07 -6.32
CA GLU A 156 -8.82 -6.74 -6.18
C GLU A 156 -7.60 -6.60 -7.10
N LEU A 157 -7.55 -5.51 -7.85
CA LEU A 157 -6.49 -5.21 -8.81
C LEU A 157 -5.65 -4.03 -8.30
N TYR A 158 -4.34 -4.25 -8.14
CA TYR A 158 -3.37 -3.30 -7.60
C TYR A 158 -2.33 -2.91 -8.64
N CYS A 159 -1.87 -1.66 -8.62
CA CYS A 159 -0.72 -1.24 -9.42
C CYS A 159 0.57 -1.85 -8.86
N ALA A 160 1.44 -2.39 -9.71
CA ALA A 160 2.74 -2.91 -9.27
C ALA A 160 3.73 -1.81 -8.84
N GLN A 161 3.50 -0.54 -9.21
CA GLN A 161 4.43 0.57 -8.98
C GLN A 161 4.23 1.33 -7.67
N GLU A 162 3.16 1.04 -6.91
CA GLU A 162 3.00 1.60 -5.57
C GLU A 162 3.85 0.77 -4.61
N ASN A 163 4.98 1.34 -4.15
CA ASN A 163 5.87 0.79 -3.12
C ASN A 163 5.14 0.57 -1.79
N SER A 164 4.24 -0.41 -1.71
CA SER A 164 3.79 -0.99 -0.47
C SER A 164 4.52 -2.32 -0.33
N ASP A 165 5.26 -2.49 0.77
CA ASP A 165 5.77 -3.78 1.21
C ASP A 165 4.70 -4.86 0.98
N ALA A 166 5.09 -5.99 0.39
CA ALA A 166 4.17 -7.04 -0.07
C ALA A 166 3.23 -7.60 1.02
N ASP A 167 3.47 -7.25 2.28
CA ASP A 167 2.66 -7.64 3.44
C ASP A 167 1.56 -6.62 3.85
N GLU A 168 1.56 -5.40 3.30
CA GLU A 168 0.60 -4.33 3.66
C GLU A 168 -0.15 -3.74 2.44
N ARG A 169 -0.68 -4.58 1.56
CA ARG A 169 -1.63 -4.11 0.53
C ARG A 169 -2.97 -3.77 1.19
N ASN A 170 -3.16 -2.48 1.49
CA ASN A 170 -4.43 -1.97 2.00
C ASN A 170 -5.49 -2.02 0.89
N PRO A 171 -6.69 -2.60 1.11
CA PRO A 171 -7.76 -2.63 0.12
C PRO A 171 -8.10 -1.25 -0.45
N GLU A 172 -7.90 -0.16 0.31
CA GLU A 172 -8.09 1.23 -0.14
C GLU A 172 -7.21 1.63 -1.34
N ASN A 173 -6.09 0.94 -1.57
CA ASN A 173 -5.19 1.20 -2.70
C ASN A 173 -5.51 0.37 -3.95
N ALA A 174 -6.53 -0.50 -3.91
CA ALA A 174 -6.97 -1.24 -5.08
C ALA A 174 -7.55 -0.30 -6.14
N ILE A 175 -7.00 -0.33 -7.36
CA ILE A 175 -7.47 0.47 -8.49
C ILE A 175 -8.86 0.02 -8.93
N CYS A 176 -9.10 -1.29 -8.90
CA CYS A 176 -10.40 -1.87 -9.21
C CYS A 176 -10.73 -2.98 -8.22
N ARG A 177 -12.02 -3.11 -7.90
CA ARG A 177 -12.56 -4.19 -7.09
C ARG A 177 -13.74 -4.82 -7.81
N ALA A 178 -13.85 -6.13 -7.70
CA ALA A 178 -14.92 -6.91 -8.29
C ALA A 178 -15.24 -8.11 -7.39
N VAL A 179 -16.34 -8.78 -7.68
CA VAL A 179 -16.78 -10.00 -7.00
C VAL A 179 -16.94 -11.08 -8.06
N VAL A 180 -16.56 -12.31 -7.71
CA VAL A 180 -16.78 -13.48 -8.56
C VAL A 180 -18.29 -13.77 -8.65
N ASP A 181 -18.80 -13.85 -9.87
CA ASP A 181 -20.21 -14.20 -10.13
C ASP A 181 -20.48 -15.71 -10.01
N ASP A 182 -21.73 -16.11 -10.21
CA ASP A 182 -22.22 -17.50 -10.18
C ASP A 182 -21.62 -18.39 -11.29
N LEU A 183 -20.96 -17.79 -12.27
CA LEU A 183 -20.28 -18.48 -13.36
C LEU A 183 -18.76 -18.48 -13.20
N GLY A 184 -18.23 -17.93 -12.10
CA GLY A 184 -16.79 -17.85 -11.85
C GLY A 184 -16.10 -16.69 -12.57
N ASN A 185 -16.83 -15.71 -13.09
CA ASN A 185 -16.26 -14.56 -13.78
C ASN A 185 -16.01 -13.38 -12.86
N ILE A 186 -14.99 -12.60 -13.20
CA ILE A 186 -14.65 -11.32 -12.57
C ILE A 186 -14.49 -10.29 -13.69
N VAL A 187 -15.14 -9.14 -13.57
CA VAL A 187 -15.05 -8.07 -14.57
C VAL A 187 -14.51 -6.79 -13.93
N PHE A 188 -13.32 -6.37 -14.36
CA PHE A 188 -12.78 -5.04 -14.06
C PHE A 188 -12.96 -4.12 -15.26
N SER A 189 -13.69 -3.03 -15.07
CA SER A 189 -13.92 -2.02 -16.10
C SER A 189 -13.08 -0.78 -15.85
N GLY A 190 -12.62 -0.12 -16.91
CA GLY A 190 -11.88 1.14 -16.77
C GLY A 190 -10.40 0.95 -16.41
N VAL A 191 -9.83 -0.23 -16.67
CA VAL A 191 -8.45 -0.56 -16.26
C VAL A 191 -7.45 0.26 -17.09
N PRO A 192 -6.58 1.07 -16.47
CA PRO A 192 -5.56 1.81 -17.20
C PRO A 192 -4.49 0.90 -17.81
N VAL A 193 -3.60 1.46 -18.62
CA VAL A 193 -2.38 0.74 -19.03
C VAL A 193 -1.36 0.78 -17.89
N GLY A 194 -0.66 -0.32 -17.67
CA GLY A 194 0.26 -0.48 -16.55
C GLY A 194 0.52 -1.94 -16.19
N GLU A 195 1.35 -2.14 -15.17
CA GLU A 195 1.63 -3.44 -14.59
C GLU A 195 0.82 -3.61 -13.31
N TYR A 196 0.18 -4.76 -13.16
CA TYR A 196 -0.77 -5.01 -12.09
C TYR A 196 -0.50 -6.32 -11.35
N THR A 197 -0.96 -6.35 -10.11
CA THR A 197 -1.16 -7.59 -9.34
C THR A 197 -2.64 -7.79 -9.06
N LEU A 198 -3.17 -8.96 -9.38
CA LEU A 198 -4.53 -9.38 -9.06
C LEU A 198 -4.51 -10.27 -7.82
N ILE A 199 -5.37 -9.98 -6.85
CA ILE A 199 -5.58 -10.80 -5.66
C ILE A 199 -7.03 -11.26 -5.65
N ILE A 200 -7.25 -12.56 -5.44
CA ILE A 200 -8.58 -13.17 -5.32
C ILE A 200 -8.67 -13.85 -3.96
N HIS A 201 -9.58 -13.38 -3.12
CA HIS A 201 -9.80 -13.89 -1.77
C HIS A 201 -10.86 -14.99 -1.80
N LEU A 202 -10.40 -16.24 -1.81
CA LEU A 202 -11.23 -17.43 -1.75
C LEU A 202 -11.40 -17.88 -0.28
N PRO A 203 -12.39 -18.74 0.04
CA PRO A 203 -12.54 -19.29 1.38
C PRO A 203 -11.30 -20.07 1.83
N GLY A 204 -10.53 -19.49 2.76
CA GLY A 204 -9.34 -20.13 3.36
C GLY A 204 -8.04 -20.00 2.55
N GLN A 205 -8.06 -19.35 1.38
CA GLN A 205 -6.86 -19.14 0.56
C GLN A 205 -6.94 -17.86 -0.27
N GLU A 206 -5.79 -17.30 -0.61
CA GLU A 206 -5.68 -16.14 -1.49
C GLU A 206 -4.91 -16.52 -2.75
N VAL A 207 -5.47 -16.24 -3.91
CA VAL A 207 -4.78 -16.44 -5.19
C VAL A 207 -4.20 -15.12 -5.66
N ILE A 208 -2.89 -15.08 -5.88
CA ILE A 208 -2.14 -13.89 -6.27
C ILE A 208 -1.58 -14.07 -7.67
N ILE A 209 -1.87 -13.16 -8.59
CA ILE A 209 -1.32 -13.12 -9.94
C ILE A 209 -0.51 -11.83 -10.12
N GLU A 210 0.81 -11.95 -10.20
CA GLU A 210 1.72 -10.81 -10.36
C GLU A 210 2.11 -10.59 -11.83
N GLY A 211 2.64 -9.40 -12.14
CA GLY A 211 3.20 -9.08 -13.45
C GLY A 211 2.17 -9.03 -14.59
N ILE A 212 0.92 -8.67 -14.29
CA ILE A 212 -0.11 -8.50 -15.31
C ILE A 212 0.14 -7.18 -16.03
N ASP A 213 0.83 -7.24 -17.16
CA ASP A 213 1.14 -6.07 -17.98
C ASP A 213 0.05 -5.80 -19.03
N ILE A 214 -0.57 -4.62 -18.96
CA ILE A 214 -1.56 -4.12 -19.92
C ILE A 214 -0.94 -2.96 -20.70
N GLU A 215 -0.56 -3.24 -21.95
CA GLU A 215 0.03 -2.26 -22.86
C GLU A 215 -1.00 -1.67 -23.84
N ARG A 216 -0.68 -0.51 -24.41
CA ARG A 216 -1.45 0.03 -25.53
C ARG A 216 -1.22 -0.83 -26.77
N GLY A 217 -2.19 -1.68 -27.07
CA GLY A 217 -2.37 -2.29 -28.38
C GLY A 217 -2.86 -1.30 -29.44
#